data_AF-A0A152A951-F1
#
_entry.id   AF-A0A152A951-F1
#
_cell.length_a   1.000
_cell.length_b   1.000
_cell.length_c   1.000
_cell.angle_alpha   90.00
_cell.angle_beta   90.00
_cell.angle_gamma   90.00
#
_symmetry.space_group_name_H-M   'P 1'
#
loop_
_entity.id
_entity.type
_entity.pdbx_description
1 polymer ?
#
loop_
_entity_poly.entity_id
_entity_poly.type
_entity_poly.pdbx_seq_one_letter_code
_entity_poly.pdbx_strand_id
1 'polypeptide(L)'
;MTKANTNFSVLNDTTFYNDTTINDETIDTLETSICLLKDKYQKEVEVTLNKENIFQINMSCLPHQQQQQNTMVNGIDYKKKYLELKENLNQLKKLKNTDTEVLFEEFKKSANNRDNANKKLIAALQAENENLLNINKVLKSNSLNVPQIKPEAPHTSGTISTADTFDYKDVKKQITEKLKQEFENDLKEVNRNFNLQLAEKEKAANSLIAEKEHLFSELNQLKQQLNNTKQSTNTMVDDFNKKYNIEKESFKSKTDELSKVYGDKLAEALLVIKGLEAEKADNKLKIDILGDKLYSKSEAYKQLFSQFEEFKSDVLKNRSESQSLYHKEFDQMVKEKDDVIQRMKQQHKDDINTLQSKHKKDFEDLQLLKNGQIEEIEKKYIGEIDDLESKKLAEFAELLKTHENLLLEINEYKLLQRSVQLDNDKANSILSCYQKLTFITINAIKDNKYEIVCVNPKNTQCRVVGEITFEKNDTIVFKPISVENCNSTEFIESTVEFSSQEASVFLMKLTEVVVSTVN
;
A
#
# COMPACT_ATOMS: atom_id res chain seq x y z
N MET A 1 46.44 -25.21 -70.63
CA MET A 1 45.22 -25.45 -71.42
C MET A 1 44.20 -26.17 -70.55
N THR A 2 43.34 -25.41 -69.86
CA THR A 2 42.10 -25.93 -69.28
C THR A 2 41.13 -24.76 -69.20
N LYS A 3 39.92 -25.01 -69.67
CA LYS A 3 38.93 -24.04 -70.17
C LYS A 3 38.39 -23.13 -69.07
N ALA A 4 38.35 -21.84 -69.37
CA ALA A 4 37.40 -20.90 -68.79
C ALA A 4 35.98 -21.27 -69.28
N ASN A 5 35.03 -21.31 -68.37
CA ASN A 5 33.61 -21.38 -68.71
C ASN A 5 32.85 -20.38 -67.83
N THR A 6 32.55 -19.25 -68.44
CA THR A 6 31.57 -18.26 -68.02
C THR A 6 30.17 -18.86 -68.15
N ASN A 7 29.33 -18.75 -67.12
CA ASN A 7 27.89 -18.76 -67.29
C ASN A 7 27.25 -17.68 -66.42
N PHE A 8 26.66 -16.72 -67.12
CA PHE A 8 25.67 -15.76 -66.67
C PHE A 8 24.36 -16.51 -66.39
N SER A 9 23.71 -16.22 -65.26
CA SER A 9 22.25 -16.34 -65.14
C SER A 9 21.73 -15.18 -64.30
N VAL A 10 21.13 -14.23 -65.01
CA VAL A 10 20.21 -13.23 -64.47
C VAL A 10 18.88 -13.94 -64.22
N LEU A 11 18.34 -13.84 -63.00
CA LEU A 11 16.92 -14.02 -62.72
C LEU A 11 16.55 -13.08 -61.58
N ASN A 12 15.64 -12.16 -61.91
CA ASN A 12 14.87 -11.35 -60.99
C ASN A 12 14.16 -12.25 -59.97
N ASP A 13 14.02 -11.77 -58.73
CA ASP A 13 12.72 -11.75 -58.07
C ASP A 13 12.73 -10.82 -56.84
N THR A 14 11.99 -9.72 -57.01
CA THR A 14 11.45 -8.85 -55.98
C THR A 14 10.26 -9.52 -55.30
N THR A 15 10.36 -9.85 -54.02
CA THR A 15 9.23 -9.92 -53.07
C THR A 15 9.75 -10.03 -51.63
N PHE A 16 9.87 -8.90 -50.93
CA PHE A 16 9.88 -8.88 -49.47
C PHE A 16 8.42 -8.84 -49.00
N TYR A 17 7.84 -10.01 -48.73
CA TYR A 17 6.60 -10.13 -47.95
C TYR A 17 7.01 -10.32 -46.49
N ASN A 18 6.78 -9.28 -45.68
CA ASN A 18 6.81 -9.37 -44.22
C ASN A 18 5.49 -10.00 -43.76
N ASP A 19 5.48 -11.32 -43.58
CA ASP A 19 4.51 -12.01 -42.72
C ASP A 19 5.20 -12.42 -41.42
N THR A 20 5.34 -11.46 -40.51
CA THR A 20 5.44 -11.77 -39.07
C THR A 20 4.03 -11.97 -38.56
N THR A 21 3.53 -13.20 -38.66
CA THR A 21 2.40 -13.66 -37.86
C THR A 21 2.84 -13.61 -36.39
N ILE A 22 2.41 -12.55 -35.70
CA ILE A 22 2.50 -12.46 -34.26
C ILE A 22 1.65 -13.61 -33.73
N ASN A 23 2.28 -14.57 -33.06
CA ASN A 23 1.60 -15.71 -32.43
C ASN A 23 0.52 -15.16 -31.48
N ASP A 24 -0.73 -15.62 -31.62
CA ASP A 24 -1.88 -15.17 -30.82
C ASP A 24 -1.62 -15.29 -29.31
N GLU A 25 -0.80 -16.27 -28.91
CA GLU A 25 -0.34 -16.46 -27.53
C GLU A 25 0.45 -15.25 -26.99
N THR A 26 1.18 -14.56 -27.85
CA THR A 26 1.93 -13.33 -27.51
C THR A 26 0.98 -12.14 -27.35
N ILE A 27 -0.12 -12.11 -28.10
CA ILE A 27 -1.15 -11.07 -28.01
C ILE A 27 -1.92 -11.26 -26.69
N ASP A 28 -2.34 -12.48 -26.35
CA ASP A 28 -3.04 -12.77 -25.10
C ASP A 28 -2.18 -12.46 -23.86
N THR A 29 -0.87 -12.74 -23.94
CA THR A 29 0.08 -12.42 -22.86
C THR A 29 0.27 -10.91 -22.69
N LEU A 30 0.28 -10.15 -23.80
CA LEU A 30 0.34 -8.69 -23.81
C LEU A 30 -0.96 -8.06 -23.29
N GLU A 31 -2.12 -8.56 -23.70
CA GLU A 31 -3.42 -8.09 -23.23
C GLU A 31 -3.61 -8.34 -21.73
N THR A 32 -3.21 -9.51 -21.24
CA THR A 32 -3.21 -9.83 -19.80
C THR A 32 -2.30 -8.88 -19.01
N SER A 33 -1.11 -8.60 -19.54
CA SER A 33 -0.15 -7.68 -18.91
C SER A 33 -0.66 -6.23 -18.90
N ILE A 34 -1.34 -5.78 -19.96
CA ILE A 34 -1.96 -4.46 -20.06
C ILE A 34 -3.13 -4.32 -19.07
N CYS A 35 -3.96 -5.35 -18.91
CA CYS A 35 -5.05 -5.36 -17.93
C CYS A 35 -4.53 -5.28 -16.49
N LEU A 36 -3.48 -6.03 -16.14
CA LEU A 36 -2.86 -5.97 -14.80
C LEU A 36 -2.23 -4.60 -14.50
N LEU A 37 -1.63 -3.95 -15.50
CA LEU A 37 -1.09 -2.60 -15.38
C LEU A 37 -2.20 -1.55 -15.18
N LYS A 38 -3.31 -1.69 -15.90
CA LYS A 38 -4.46 -0.78 -15.79
C LYS A 38 -5.12 -0.87 -14.41
N ASP A 39 -5.30 -2.08 -13.88
CA ASP A 39 -5.83 -2.32 -12.52
C ASP A 39 -4.91 -1.75 -11.43
N LYS A 40 -3.59 -1.85 -11.61
CA LYS A 40 -2.62 -1.28 -10.67
C LYS A 40 -2.67 0.25 -10.68
N TYR A 41 -2.74 0.86 -11.86
CA TYR A 41 -2.80 2.32 -11.99
C TYR A 41 -4.10 2.89 -11.43
N GLN A 42 -5.23 2.21 -11.65
CA GLN A 42 -6.53 2.65 -11.15
C GLN A 42 -6.60 2.60 -9.61
N LYS A 43 -5.99 1.57 -8.99
CA LYS A 43 -5.87 1.49 -7.52
C LYS A 43 -4.97 2.59 -6.94
N GLU A 44 -3.88 2.96 -7.61
CA GLU A 44 -3.00 4.05 -7.14
C GLU A 44 -3.67 5.43 -7.28
N VAL A 45 -4.48 5.64 -8.32
CA VAL A 45 -5.27 6.88 -8.49
C VAL A 45 -6.37 7.01 -7.43
N GLU A 46 -7.10 5.92 -7.10
CA GLU A 46 -8.12 5.92 -6.03
C GLU A 46 -7.54 6.18 -4.63
N VAL A 47 -6.33 5.69 -4.34
CA VAL A 47 -5.62 5.98 -3.08
C VAL A 47 -5.18 7.44 -2.99
N THR A 48 -4.92 8.09 -4.12
CA THR A 48 -4.47 9.49 -4.17
C THR A 48 -5.66 10.47 -4.06
N LEU A 49 -6.78 10.18 -4.73
CA LEU A 49 -8.01 11.00 -4.62
C LEU A 49 -8.63 10.97 -3.21
N ASN A 50 -8.53 9.85 -2.49
CA ASN A 50 -9.04 9.78 -1.11
C ASN A 50 -8.17 10.54 -0.09
N LYS A 51 -6.92 10.89 -0.42
CA LYS A 51 -6.07 11.71 0.45
C LYS A 51 -6.35 13.21 0.32
N GLU A 52 -6.82 13.68 -0.84
CA GLU A 52 -7.15 15.09 -1.05
C GLU A 52 -8.51 15.48 -0.43
N ASN A 53 -9.47 14.55 -0.34
CA ASN A 53 -10.77 14.82 0.28
C ASN A 53 -10.74 14.94 1.81
N ILE A 54 -9.70 14.44 2.49
CA ILE A 54 -9.60 14.49 3.95
C ILE A 54 -9.04 15.85 4.44
N PHE A 55 -8.42 16.65 3.57
CA PHE A 55 -7.81 17.93 3.95
C PHE A 55 -8.74 19.16 3.87
N GLN A 56 -9.96 19.02 3.32
CA GLN A 56 -10.89 20.16 3.15
C GLN A 56 -11.98 20.30 4.23
N ILE A 57 -12.09 19.38 5.20
CA ILE A 57 -13.27 19.33 6.09
C ILE A 57 -13.13 20.13 7.41
N ASN A 58 -11.98 20.68 7.79
CA ASN A 58 -11.80 21.16 9.18
C ASN A 58 -11.32 22.61 9.42
N MET A 59 -11.64 23.56 8.54
CA MET A 59 -11.23 24.98 8.74
C MET A 59 -12.38 26.01 8.62
N SER A 60 -13.61 25.63 8.99
CA SER A 60 -14.78 26.55 8.95
C SER A 60 -15.55 26.62 10.27
N CYS A 61 -14.86 26.80 11.40
CA CYS A 61 -15.49 27.06 12.70
C CYS A 61 -14.77 28.18 13.46
N LEU A 62 -14.94 29.43 13.02
CA LEU A 62 -14.67 30.63 13.81
C LEU A 62 -15.54 31.78 13.28
N PRO A 63 -16.64 32.15 13.96
CA PRO A 63 -17.39 33.33 13.57
C PRO A 63 -16.69 34.59 14.11
N HIS A 64 -16.18 35.39 13.19
CA HIS A 64 -15.84 36.78 13.41
C HIS A 64 -17.15 37.59 13.44
N GLN A 65 -17.60 38.01 14.62
CA GLN A 65 -18.59 39.08 14.77
C GLN A 65 -18.19 40.01 15.92
N GLN A 66 -17.55 41.13 15.56
CA GLN A 66 -17.60 42.35 16.36
C GLN A 66 -18.50 43.35 15.62
N GLN A 67 -19.69 43.60 16.15
CA GLN A 67 -20.35 44.88 15.99
C GLN A 67 -20.90 45.32 17.35
N GLN A 68 -20.41 46.47 17.77
CA GLN A 68 -20.79 47.20 18.97
C GLN A 68 -22.24 47.69 18.85
N GLN A 69 -23.08 47.40 19.84
CA GLN A 69 -24.18 48.30 20.21
C GLN A 69 -24.30 48.37 21.74
N ASN A 70 -23.95 49.54 22.26
CA ASN A 70 -24.28 50.03 23.59
C ASN A 70 -25.80 50.22 23.70
N THR A 71 -26.44 49.60 24.70
CA THR A 71 -27.62 50.19 25.37
C THR A 71 -27.76 49.58 26.76
N MET A 72 -27.72 50.45 27.78
CA MET A 72 -27.91 50.13 29.19
C MET A 72 -29.30 49.54 29.46
N VAL A 73 -29.37 48.31 29.98
CA VAL A 73 -30.51 47.82 30.78
C VAL A 73 -29.95 47.00 31.96
N ASN A 74 -29.96 47.64 33.13
CA ASN A 74 -29.43 47.15 34.40
C ASN A 74 -30.23 45.93 34.92
N GLY A 75 -29.54 44.82 35.20
CA GLY A 75 -30.04 43.71 36.02
C GLY A 75 -30.00 42.32 35.36
N ILE A 76 -30.33 42.21 34.07
CA ILE A 76 -30.36 40.91 33.34
C ILE A 76 -28.99 40.60 32.69
N ASP A 77 -28.18 41.63 32.44
CA ASP A 77 -26.94 41.53 31.67
C ASP A 77 -25.78 40.88 32.45
N TYR A 78 -25.71 41.07 33.77
CA TYR A 78 -24.66 40.51 34.61
C TYR A 78 -24.65 38.97 34.60
N LYS A 79 -25.81 38.37 34.87
CA LYS A 79 -25.92 36.91 34.99
C LYS A 79 -25.65 36.23 33.65
N LYS A 80 -26.10 36.85 32.56
CA LYS A 80 -25.87 36.38 31.20
C LYS A 80 -24.37 36.46 30.85
N LYS A 81 -23.74 37.61 31.08
CA LYS A 81 -22.30 37.81 30.80
C LYS A 81 -21.39 36.91 31.65
N TYR A 82 -21.74 36.69 32.93
CA TYR A 82 -21.03 35.76 33.82
C TYR A 82 -21.14 34.30 33.36
N LEU A 83 -22.34 33.85 32.97
CA LEU A 83 -22.56 32.49 32.48
C LEU A 83 -21.84 32.25 31.14
N GLU A 84 -21.87 33.21 30.24
CA GLU A 84 -21.19 33.16 28.95
C GLU A 84 -19.67 33.02 29.11
N LEU A 85 -19.05 33.82 29.99
CA LEU A 85 -17.61 33.72 30.30
C LEU A 85 -17.24 32.36 30.91
N LYS A 86 -18.10 31.80 31.78
CA LYS A 86 -17.88 30.51 32.42
C LYS A 86 -18.00 29.33 31.45
N GLU A 87 -18.90 29.43 30.48
CA GLU A 87 -19.10 28.41 29.45
C GLU A 87 -17.95 28.39 28.45
N ASN A 88 -17.48 29.57 28.02
CA ASN A 88 -16.30 29.70 27.15
C ASN A 88 -15.03 29.12 27.81
N LEU A 89 -14.85 29.31 29.12
CA LEU A 89 -13.74 28.70 29.88
C LEU A 89 -13.78 27.16 29.89
N ASN A 90 -14.97 26.56 29.90
CA ASN A 90 -15.12 25.10 29.93
C ASN A 90 -14.93 24.44 28.56
N GLN A 91 -15.31 25.11 27.47
CA GLN A 91 -15.08 24.61 26.11
C GLN A 91 -13.58 24.54 25.77
N LEU A 92 -12.81 25.54 26.21
CA LEU A 92 -11.36 25.59 26.05
C LEU A 92 -10.65 24.36 26.67
N LYS A 93 -11.20 23.80 27.76
CA LYS A 93 -10.65 22.63 28.46
C LYS A 93 -10.86 21.30 27.74
N LYS A 94 -11.84 21.21 26.83
CA LYS A 94 -12.25 19.94 26.18
C LYS A 94 -11.49 19.61 24.90
N LEU A 95 -10.91 20.59 24.21
CA LEU A 95 -10.20 20.44 22.94
C LEU A 95 -8.85 19.68 23.01
N LYS A 96 -8.55 19.02 24.14
CA LYS A 96 -7.21 18.48 24.42
C LYS A 96 -6.98 17.04 23.91
N ASN A 97 -8.01 16.21 23.68
CA ASN A 97 -7.84 14.74 23.70
C ASN A 97 -8.56 13.86 22.63
N THR A 98 -9.19 14.36 21.57
CA THR A 98 -10.15 13.53 20.78
C THR A 98 -9.60 12.71 19.61
N ASP A 99 -8.52 13.13 18.95
CA ASP A 99 -8.22 12.59 17.61
C ASP A 99 -7.33 11.34 17.61
N THR A 100 -6.59 11.12 18.70
CA THR A 100 -5.64 9.99 18.83
C THR A 100 -6.33 8.65 19.10
N GLU A 101 -7.52 8.66 19.71
CA GLU A 101 -8.19 7.44 20.20
C GLU A 101 -8.94 6.70 19.09
N VAL A 102 -9.44 7.43 18.09
CA VAL A 102 -10.15 6.88 16.93
C VAL A 102 -9.19 6.13 15.98
N LEU A 103 -7.97 6.64 15.78
CA LEU A 103 -6.94 6.04 14.93
C LEU A 103 -6.43 4.69 15.47
N PHE A 104 -6.44 4.48 16.78
CA PHE A 104 -5.98 3.23 17.40
C PHE A 104 -6.97 2.06 17.20
N GLU A 105 -8.27 2.33 17.18
CA GLU A 105 -9.30 1.30 17.00
C GLU A 105 -9.39 0.80 15.54
N GLU A 106 -9.11 1.65 14.56
CA GLU A 106 -9.07 1.23 13.15
C GLU A 106 -7.89 0.30 12.84
N PHE A 107 -6.73 0.57 13.45
CA PHE A 107 -5.54 -0.27 13.29
C PHE A 107 -5.77 -1.70 13.80
N LYS A 108 -6.48 -1.84 14.92
CA LYS A 108 -6.78 -3.12 15.58
C LYS A 108 -7.70 -4.01 14.74
N LYS A 109 -8.68 -3.42 14.04
CA LYS A 109 -9.58 -4.16 13.14
C LYS A 109 -8.87 -4.67 11.89
N SER A 110 -7.94 -3.89 11.33
CA SER A 110 -7.21 -4.24 10.11
C SER A 110 -6.25 -5.43 10.32
N ALA A 111 -5.55 -5.47 11.45
CA ALA A 111 -4.62 -6.56 11.78
C ALA A 111 -5.33 -7.92 11.91
N ASN A 112 -6.51 -7.96 12.53
CA ASN A 112 -7.24 -9.20 12.80
C ASN A 112 -7.80 -9.87 11.53
N ASN A 113 -8.13 -9.08 10.51
CA ASN A 113 -8.62 -9.59 9.23
C ASN A 113 -7.53 -10.28 8.41
N ARG A 114 -6.27 -9.82 8.54
CA ARG A 114 -5.12 -10.36 7.80
C ARG A 114 -4.72 -11.76 8.26
N ASP A 115 -4.77 -12.02 9.56
CA ASP A 115 -4.40 -13.30 10.16
C ASP A 115 -5.41 -14.43 9.85
N ASN A 116 -6.70 -14.09 9.75
CA ASN A 116 -7.74 -15.07 9.39
C ASN A 116 -7.66 -15.51 7.93
N ALA A 117 -7.21 -14.65 7.01
CA ALA A 117 -7.03 -15.01 5.61
C ALA A 117 -5.87 -16.00 5.42
N ASN A 118 -4.76 -15.79 6.12
CA ASN A 118 -3.57 -16.64 6.02
C ASN A 118 -3.79 -18.06 6.58
N LYS A 119 -4.59 -18.20 7.65
CA LYS A 119 -4.93 -19.52 8.21
C LYS A 119 -5.76 -20.39 7.25
N LYS A 120 -6.67 -19.78 6.48
CA LYS A 120 -7.47 -20.49 5.47
C LYS A 120 -6.62 -21.01 4.32
N LEU A 121 -5.61 -20.25 3.90
CA LEU A 121 -4.70 -20.64 2.82
C LEU A 121 -3.81 -21.83 3.21
N ILE A 122 -3.29 -21.84 4.44
CA ILE A 122 -2.45 -22.93 4.94
C ILE A 122 -3.21 -24.26 5.02
N ALA A 123 -4.48 -24.24 5.43
CA ALA A 123 -5.31 -25.44 5.50
C ALA A 123 -5.60 -26.04 4.11
N ALA A 124 -5.79 -25.20 3.09
CA ALA A 124 -6.03 -25.65 1.72
C ALA A 124 -4.81 -26.37 1.12
N LEU A 125 -3.61 -25.83 1.35
CA LEU A 125 -2.36 -26.41 0.84
C LEU A 125 -2.00 -27.75 1.51
N GLN A 126 -2.41 -27.97 2.77
CA GLN A 126 -2.18 -29.23 3.47
C GLN A 126 -3.06 -30.37 2.92
N ALA A 127 -4.31 -30.09 2.57
CA ALA A 127 -5.23 -31.08 1.99
C ALA A 127 -4.79 -31.56 0.60
N GLU A 128 -4.23 -30.67 -0.22
CA GLU A 128 -3.74 -31.01 -1.56
C GLU A 128 -2.51 -31.94 -1.50
N ASN A 129 -1.62 -31.71 -0.54
CA ASN A 129 -0.39 -32.49 -0.37
C ASN A 129 -0.67 -33.94 0.06
N GLU A 130 -1.68 -34.17 0.92
CA GLU A 130 -2.11 -35.52 1.31
C GLU A 130 -2.69 -36.31 0.13
N ASN A 131 -3.37 -35.62 -0.80
CA ASN A 131 -3.97 -36.26 -1.96
C ASN A 131 -2.91 -36.80 -2.94
N LEU A 132 -1.83 -36.02 -3.16
CA LEU A 132 -0.71 -36.42 -4.00
C LEU A 132 0.11 -37.57 -3.39
N LEU A 133 0.26 -37.61 -2.06
CA LEU A 133 0.92 -38.71 -1.35
C LEU A 133 0.15 -40.03 -1.49
N ASN A 134 -1.18 -39.98 -1.50
CA ASN A 134 -2.01 -41.17 -1.71
C ASN A 134 -1.91 -41.71 -3.13
N ILE A 135 -1.87 -40.86 -4.15
CA ILE A 135 -1.68 -41.27 -5.55
C ILE A 135 -0.33 -41.98 -5.74
N ASN A 136 0.74 -41.45 -5.12
CA ASN A 136 2.07 -42.04 -5.18
C ASN A 136 2.16 -43.41 -4.47
N LYS A 137 1.39 -43.61 -3.40
CA LYS A 137 1.27 -44.92 -2.74
C LYS A 137 0.65 -45.96 -3.65
N VAL A 138 -0.41 -45.62 -4.37
CA VAL A 138 -1.13 -46.53 -5.29
C VAL A 138 -0.22 -46.99 -6.44
N LEU A 139 0.63 -46.10 -6.96
CA LEU A 139 1.56 -46.43 -8.05
C LEU A 139 2.71 -47.35 -7.59
N LYS A 140 3.19 -47.21 -6.35
CA LYS A 140 4.23 -48.10 -5.79
C LYS A 140 3.75 -49.50 -5.47
N SER A 141 2.47 -49.68 -5.12
CA SER A 141 1.90 -51.01 -4.85
C SER A 141 1.72 -51.89 -6.11
N ASN A 142 1.74 -51.31 -7.32
CA ASN A 142 1.52 -52.05 -8.57
C ASN A 142 2.82 -52.53 -9.27
N SER A 143 4.01 -52.26 -8.73
CA SER A 143 5.30 -52.49 -9.41
C SER A 143 6.26 -53.48 -8.70
N LEU A 144 5.76 -54.32 -7.79
CA LEU A 144 6.55 -55.35 -7.09
C LEU A 144 6.03 -56.76 -7.39
N ASN A 145 6.59 -57.40 -8.44
CA ASN A 145 6.98 -58.81 -8.44
C ASN A 145 7.68 -59.18 -9.76
N VAL A 146 8.99 -58.97 -9.82
CA VAL A 146 9.88 -59.61 -10.78
C VAL A 146 11.08 -60.17 -10.02
N PRO A 147 11.20 -61.50 -9.85
CA PRO A 147 12.40 -62.13 -9.29
C PRO A 147 13.42 -62.51 -10.38
N GLN A 148 14.69 -62.33 -10.03
CA GLN A 148 15.89 -62.61 -10.81
C GLN A 148 16.29 -64.12 -10.83
N ILE A 149 16.68 -64.58 -12.03
CA ILE A 149 17.78 -65.47 -12.45
C ILE A 149 18.40 -66.49 -11.42
N LYS A 150 18.44 -67.79 -11.77
CA LYS A 150 19.66 -68.59 -12.16
C LYS A 150 19.44 -70.13 -12.16
N PRO A 151 20.32 -70.92 -12.85
CA PRO A 151 19.97 -72.13 -13.60
C PRO A 151 20.41 -73.44 -12.93
N GLU A 152 19.81 -74.57 -13.34
CA GLU A 152 20.44 -75.91 -13.27
C GLU A 152 19.64 -76.96 -14.08
N ALA A 153 20.37 -77.90 -14.69
CA ALA A 153 19.89 -79.06 -15.48
C ALA A 153 19.71 -80.31 -14.56
N PRO A 154 19.58 -81.56 -15.04
CA PRO A 154 18.78 -82.16 -16.12
C PRO A 154 17.90 -83.35 -15.62
N HIS A 155 17.13 -83.98 -16.53
CA HIS A 155 16.66 -85.39 -16.54
C HIS A 155 15.17 -85.75 -16.34
N THR A 156 14.71 -86.59 -17.30
CA THR A 156 13.87 -87.81 -17.20
C THR A 156 12.33 -87.77 -16.99
N SER A 157 11.64 -88.25 -18.04
CA SER A 157 10.56 -89.27 -18.10
C SER A 157 9.24 -89.15 -17.31
N GLY A 158 8.12 -89.39 -18.02
CA GLY A 158 7.06 -90.29 -17.53
C GLY A 158 5.63 -89.74 -17.36
N THR A 159 4.76 -90.09 -18.32
CA THR A 159 3.40 -90.72 -18.18
C THR A 159 2.26 -90.17 -17.29
N ILE A 160 1.06 -90.07 -17.93
CA ILE A 160 -0.33 -90.43 -17.48
C ILE A 160 -1.07 -89.40 -16.57
N SER A 161 -2.07 -88.66 -17.09
CA SER A 161 -3.55 -88.88 -17.10
C SER A 161 -4.28 -88.61 -15.77
N THR A 162 -5.17 -87.60 -15.72
CA THR A 162 -6.67 -87.72 -15.64
C THR A 162 -7.34 -86.39 -15.20
N ALA A 163 -8.38 -86.01 -15.94
CA ALA A 163 -9.66 -85.36 -15.56
C ALA A 163 -9.73 -83.97 -14.85
N ASP A 164 -10.26 -83.02 -15.62
CA ASP A 164 -11.25 -81.97 -15.31
C ASP A 164 -11.04 -81.03 -14.11
N THR A 165 -10.41 -79.89 -14.38
CA THR A 165 -10.73 -78.58 -13.79
C THR A 165 -9.97 -77.48 -14.55
N PHE A 166 -10.68 -76.45 -15.02
CA PHE A 166 -10.20 -75.17 -15.58
C PHE A 166 -8.79 -75.18 -16.21
N ASP A 167 -8.73 -75.43 -17.52
CA ASP A 167 -7.54 -75.95 -18.18
C ASP A 167 -6.49 -74.88 -18.53
N TYR A 168 -5.49 -74.71 -17.67
CA TYR A 168 -4.23 -74.01 -17.98
C TYR A 168 -3.55 -74.56 -19.26
N LYS A 169 -3.90 -75.78 -19.69
CA LYS A 169 -3.42 -76.42 -20.92
C LYS A 169 -4.04 -75.80 -22.17
N ASP A 170 -5.21 -75.14 -22.12
CA ASP A 170 -5.81 -74.50 -23.31
C ASP A 170 -5.23 -73.10 -23.58
N VAL A 171 -4.89 -72.34 -22.53
CA VAL A 171 -4.09 -71.11 -22.63
C VAL A 171 -2.62 -71.42 -22.95
N LYS A 172 -2.05 -72.48 -22.36
CA LYS A 172 -0.72 -73.00 -22.74
C LYS A 172 -0.71 -73.50 -24.18
N LYS A 173 -1.79 -74.11 -24.68
CA LYS A 173 -1.93 -74.54 -26.08
C LYS A 173 -2.03 -73.35 -27.02
N GLN A 174 -2.77 -72.29 -26.70
CA GLN A 174 -2.80 -71.07 -27.53
C GLN A 174 -1.46 -70.31 -27.57
N ILE A 175 -0.71 -70.26 -26.46
CA ILE A 175 0.65 -69.70 -26.44
C ILE A 175 1.64 -70.60 -27.19
N THR A 176 1.52 -71.93 -27.06
CA THR A 176 2.35 -72.91 -27.78
C THR A 176 2.03 -72.91 -29.28
N GLU A 177 0.78 -72.71 -29.70
CA GLU A 177 0.38 -72.65 -31.11
C GLU A 177 0.88 -71.36 -31.78
N LYS A 178 0.89 -70.23 -31.07
CA LYS A 178 1.50 -68.97 -31.56
C LYS A 178 3.02 -69.06 -31.68
N LEU A 179 3.70 -69.63 -30.68
CA LEU A 179 5.15 -69.90 -30.74
C LEU A 179 5.50 -70.92 -31.82
N LYS A 180 4.63 -71.90 -32.08
CA LYS A 180 4.81 -72.90 -33.13
C LYS A 180 4.60 -72.30 -34.53
N GLN A 181 3.66 -71.37 -34.70
CA GLN A 181 3.49 -70.64 -35.96
C GLN A 181 4.64 -69.66 -36.26
N GLU A 182 5.22 -69.00 -35.25
CA GLU A 182 6.46 -68.22 -35.41
C GLU A 182 7.64 -69.12 -35.78
N PHE A 183 7.84 -70.25 -35.08
CA PHE A 183 8.91 -71.19 -35.41
C PHE A 183 8.75 -71.83 -36.81
N GLU A 184 7.52 -72.08 -37.26
CA GLU A 184 7.23 -72.71 -38.54
C GLU A 184 7.36 -71.72 -39.71
N ASN A 185 7.21 -70.42 -39.47
CA ASN A 185 7.54 -69.37 -40.41
C ASN A 185 9.07 -69.18 -40.52
N ASP A 186 9.79 -69.17 -39.39
CA ASP A 186 11.26 -69.12 -39.36
C ASP A 186 11.88 -70.37 -40.01
N LEU A 187 11.30 -71.56 -39.82
CA LEU A 187 11.76 -72.79 -40.47
C LEU A 187 11.54 -72.78 -41.99
N LYS A 188 10.44 -72.20 -42.48
CA LYS A 188 10.17 -72.07 -43.93
C LYS A 188 11.13 -71.09 -44.59
N GLU A 189 11.54 -70.04 -43.90
CA GLU A 189 12.51 -69.07 -44.41
C GLU A 189 13.93 -69.66 -44.47
N VAL A 190 14.34 -70.40 -43.43
CA VAL A 190 15.63 -71.13 -43.41
C VAL A 190 15.67 -72.24 -44.48
N ASN A 191 14.58 -72.98 -44.67
CA ASN A 191 14.55 -74.08 -45.65
C ASN A 191 14.48 -73.55 -47.11
N ARG A 192 13.93 -72.35 -47.33
CA ARG A 192 13.98 -71.66 -48.63
C ARG A 192 15.40 -71.18 -48.96
N ASN A 193 16.15 -70.67 -47.98
CA ASN A 193 17.55 -70.27 -48.16
C ASN A 193 18.50 -71.46 -48.33
N PHE A 194 18.25 -72.60 -47.68
CA PHE A 194 19.07 -73.80 -47.82
C PHE A 194 18.90 -74.48 -49.19
N ASN A 195 17.67 -74.54 -49.72
CA ASN A 195 17.40 -75.13 -51.05
C ASN A 195 17.95 -74.27 -52.21
N LEU A 196 18.05 -72.95 -52.03
CA LEU A 196 18.71 -72.05 -53.01
C LEU A 196 20.23 -72.29 -53.09
N GLN A 197 20.90 -72.54 -51.96
CA GLN A 197 22.33 -72.87 -51.94
C GLN A 197 22.64 -74.27 -52.48
N LEU A 198 21.72 -75.23 -52.31
CA LEU A 198 21.86 -76.58 -52.86
C LEU A 198 21.77 -76.58 -54.40
N ALA A 199 20.86 -75.79 -54.97
CA ALA A 199 20.71 -75.64 -56.42
C ALA A 199 21.94 -74.98 -57.09
N GLU A 200 22.61 -74.03 -56.42
CA GLU A 200 23.85 -73.42 -56.92
C GLU A 200 25.04 -74.39 -56.88
N LYS A 201 25.12 -75.26 -55.86
CA LYS A 201 26.16 -76.29 -55.74
C LYS A 201 25.95 -77.43 -56.76
N GLU A 202 24.71 -77.80 -57.07
CA GLU A 202 24.38 -78.78 -58.12
C GLU A 202 24.69 -78.25 -59.53
N LYS A 203 24.50 -76.95 -59.77
CA LYS A 203 24.87 -76.30 -61.04
C LYS A 203 26.40 -76.29 -61.26
N ALA A 204 27.19 -76.16 -60.19
CA ALA A 204 28.65 -76.26 -60.24
C ALA A 204 29.15 -77.69 -60.48
N ALA A 205 28.49 -78.70 -59.89
CA ALA A 205 28.85 -80.11 -60.09
C ALA A 205 28.59 -80.60 -61.53
N ASN A 206 27.48 -80.17 -62.14
CA ASN A 206 27.14 -80.54 -63.52
C ASN A 206 28.07 -79.88 -64.57
N SER A 207 28.65 -78.72 -64.26
CA SER A 207 29.67 -78.08 -65.10
C SER A 207 30.97 -78.89 -65.15
N LEU A 208 31.37 -79.53 -64.04
CA LEU A 208 32.59 -80.34 -63.96
C LEU A 208 32.43 -81.72 -64.62
N ILE A 209 31.21 -82.25 -64.69
CA ILE A 209 30.91 -83.51 -65.39
C ILE A 209 31.00 -83.31 -66.92
N ALA A 210 30.52 -82.17 -67.44
CA ALA A 210 30.64 -81.82 -68.86
C ALA A 210 32.11 -81.63 -69.31
N GLU A 211 32.96 -81.07 -68.44
CA GLU A 211 34.39 -80.87 -68.71
C GLU A 211 35.17 -82.20 -68.76
N LYS A 212 34.78 -83.18 -67.94
CA LYS A 212 35.35 -84.53 -67.94
C LYS A 212 35.04 -85.30 -69.23
N GLU A 213 33.84 -85.17 -69.79
CA GLU A 213 33.46 -85.85 -71.04
C GLU A 213 34.10 -85.18 -72.28
N HIS A 214 34.30 -83.87 -72.26
CA HIS A 214 35.03 -83.13 -73.29
C HIS A 214 36.48 -83.63 -73.43
N LEU A 215 37.20 -83.78 -72.31
CA LEU A 215 38.58 -84.27 -72.28
C LEU A 215 38.71 -85.73 -72.74
N PHE A 216 37.67 -86.55 -72.54
CA PHE A 216 37.65 -87.95 -72.98
C PHE A 216 37.47 -88.11 -74.50
N SER A 217 36.82 -87.13 -75.14
CA SER A 217 36.70 -87.03 -76.60
C SER A 217 38.01 -86.59 -77.27
N GLU A 218 38.71 -85.62 -76.68
CA GLU A 218 40.02 -85.13 -77.14
C GLU A 218 41.09 -86.25 -77.15
N LEU A 219 41.10 -87.09 -76.12
CA LEU A 219 42.08 -88.17 -75.98
C LEU A 219 41.92 -89.26 -77.05
N ASN A 220 40.70 -89.51 -77.52
CA ASN A 220 40.43 -90.46 -78.61
C ASN A 220 40.73 -89.86 -79.99
N GLN A 221 40.52 -88.56 -80.20
CA GLN A 221 40.96 -87.85 -81.41
C GLN A 221 42.50 -87.85 -81.57
N LEU A 222 43.23 -87.62 -80.47
CA LEU A 222 44.70 -87.65 -80.45
C LEU A 222 45.27 -89.03 -80.81
N LYS A 223 44.59 -90.11 -80.41
CA LYS A 223 45.00 -91.49 -80.71
C LYS A 223 44.85 -91.86 -82.19
N GLN A 224 43.85 -91.29 -82.86
CA GLN A 224 43.63 -91.45 -84.31
C GLN A 224 44.58 -90.56 -85.13
N GLN A 225 44.90 -89.35 -84.64
CA GLN A 225 45.89 -88.45 -85.23
C GLN A 225 47.31 -89.05 -85.21
N LEU A 226 47.69 -89.75 -84.14
CA LEU A 226 49.00 -90.40 -84.03
C LEU A 226 49.25 -91.44 -85.15
N ASN A 227 48.21 -92.17 -85.56
CA ASN A 227 48.34 -93.23 -86.57
C ASN A 227 48.46 -92.66 -88.00
N ASN A 228 47.74 -91.57 -88.30
CA ASN A 228 47.90 -90.83 -89.55
C ASN A 228 49.25 -90.09 -89.62
N THR A 229 49.77 -89.66 -88.48
CA THR A 229 51.08 -89.00 -88.37
C THR A 229 52.20 -89.97 -88.71
N LYS A 230 52.11 -91.23 -88.27
CA LYS A 230 53.13 -92.27 -88.56
C LYS A 230 53.26 -92.57 -90.05
N GLN A 231 52.16 -92.53 -90.80
CA GLN A 231 52.16 -92.75 -92.26
C GLN A 231 52.60 -91.51 -93.06
N SER A 232 52.28 -90.31 -92.57
CA SER A 232 52.78 -89.02 -93.09
C SER A 232 54.28 -88.80 -92.85
N THR A 233 54.81 -89.29 -91.73
CA THR A 233 56.22 -89.10 -91.34
C THR A 233 57.18 -89.78 -92.32
N ASN A 234 56.80 -90.94 -92.87
CA ASN A 234 57.64 -91.66 -93.83
C ASN A 234 57.74 -90.97 -95.20
N THR A 235 56.69 -90.27 -95.64
CA THR A 235 56.74 -89.41 -96.84
C THR A 235 57.38 -88.05 -96.56
N MET A 236 57.27 -87.54 -95.32
CA MET A 236 57.92 -86.31 -94.87
C MET A 236 59.44 -86.42 -94.82
N VAL A 237 60.01 -87.57 -94.45
CA VAL A 237 61.47 -87.77 -94.36
C VAL A 237 62.14 -87.63 -95.73
N ASP A 238 61.49 -88.11 -96.80
CA ASP A 238 62.01 -87.97 -98.16
C ASP A 238 61.93 -86.53 -98.70
N ASP A 239 60.87 -85.79 -98.35
CA ASP A 239 60.79 -84.34 -98.61
C ASP A 239 61.75 -83.52 -97.73
N PHE A 240 62.01 -83.96 -96.49
CA PHE A 240 62.93 -83.28 -95.57
C PHE A 240 64.35 -83.24 -96.11
N ASN A 241 64.81 -84.33 -96.73
CA ASN A 241 66.16 -84.38 -97.29
C ASN A 241 66.35 -83.45 -98.50
N LYS A 242 65.30 -83.22 -99.30
CA LYS A 242 65.32 -82.20 -100.36
C LYS A 242 65.24 -80.79 -99.80
N LYS A 243 64.38 -80.57 -98.79
CA LYS A 243 64.19 -79.27 -98.16
C LYS A 243 65.42 -78.80 -97.37
N TYR A 244 66.08 -79.71 -96.65
CA TYR A 244 67.29 -79.45 -95.86
C TYR A 244 68.42 -78.82 -96.71
N ASN A 245 68.61 -79.29 -97.94
CA ASN A 245 69.66 -78.76 -98.80
C ASN A 245 69.35 -77.34 -99.32
N ILE A 246 68.09 -77.00 -99.58
CA ILE A 246 67.66 -75.64 -99.94
C ILE A 246 67.73 -74.72 -98.71
N GLU A 247 67.32 -75.23 -97.56
CA GLU A 247 67.26 -74.47 -96.30
C GLU A 247 68.66 -74.12 -95.79
N LYS A 248 69.65 -75.02 -95.96
CA LYS A 248 71.05 -74.77 -95.59
C LYS A 248 71.64 -73.54 -96.30
N GLU A 249 71.41 -73.41 -97.60
CA GLU A 249 71.87 -72.23 -98.37
C GLU A 249 71.05 -70.97 -98.05
N SER A 250 69.75 -71.10 -97.82
CA SER A 250 68.90 -70.00 -97.36
C SER A 250 69.30 -69.47 -95.96
N PHE A 251 69.66 -70.36 -95.04
CA PHE A 251 70.07 -70.00 -93.68
C PHE A 251 71.37 -69.21 -93.68
N LYS A 252 72.34 -69.57 -94.53
CA LYS A 252 73.59 -68.83 -94.65
C LYS A 252 73.34 -67.38 -95.07
N SER A 253 72.54 -67.17 -96.11
CA SER A 253 72.17 -65.83 -96.59
C SER A 253 71.39 -65.01 -95.54
N LYS A 254 70.42 -65.65 -94.86
CA LYS A 254 69.68 -64.99 -93.77
C LYS A 254 70.55 -64.62 -92.57
N THR A 255 71.56 -65.43 -92.25
CA THR A 255 72.45 -65.17 -91.10
C THR A 255 73.32 -63.93 -91.35
N ASP A 256 73.79 -63.75 -92.58
CA ASP A 256 74.56 -62.57 -92.97
C ASP A 256 73.69 -61.31 -92.97
N GLU A 257 72.45 -61.40 -93.46
CA GLU A 257 71.47 -60.30 -93.42
C GLU A 257 71.07 -59.94 -91.97
N LEU A 258 70.81 -60.95 -91.12
CA LEU A 258 70.52 -60.75 -89.70
C LEU A 258 71.69 -60.10 -88.97
N SER A 259 72.93 -60.52 -89.23
CA SER A 259 74.10 -59.89 -88.60
C SER A 259 74.21 -58.41 -88.95
N LYS A 260 73.90 -58.03 -90.19
CA LYS A 260 73.85 -56.62 -90.61
C LYS A 260 72.73 -55.85 -89.90
N VAL A 261 71.51 -56.40 -89.88
CA VAL A 261 70.35 -55.78 -89.21
C VAL A 261 70.58 -55.61 -87.71
N TYR A 262 71.20 -56.59 -87.05
CA TYR A 262 71.54 -56.47 -85.63
C TYR A 262 72.61 -55.40 -85.38
N GLY A 263 73.59 -55.26 -86.27
CA GLY A 263 74.56 -54.17 -86.22
C GLY A 263 73.91 -52.79 -86.31
N ASP A 264 73.02 -52.61 -87.29
CA ASP A 264 72.32 -51.33 -87.49
C ASP A 264 71.36 -51.00 -86.33
N LYS A 265 70.60 -51.99 -85.85
CA LYS A 265 69.71 -51.82 -84.68
C LYS A 265 70.47 -51.55 -83.38
N LEU A 266 71.66 -52.13 -83.21
CA LEU A 266 72.50 -51.86 -82.06
C LEU A 266 73.02 -50.41 -82.08
N ALA A 267 73.42 -49.91 -83.26
CA ALA A 267 73.83 -48.52 -83.43
C ALA A 267 72.68 -47.54 -83.15
N GLU A 268 71.46 -47.85 -83.64
CA GLU A 268 70.25 -47.06 -83.36
C GLU A 268 69.90 -47.05 -81.87
N ALA A 269 69.93 -48.21 -81.20
CA ALA A 269 69.68 -48.32 -79.77
C ALA A 269 70.68 -47.51 -78.94
N LEU A 270 71.97 -47.51 -79.32
CA LEU A 270 72.99 -46.70 -78.65
C LEU A 270 72.77 -45.19 -78.82
N LEU A 271 72.30 -44.75 -79.98
CA LEU A 271 71.91 -43.35 -80.21
C LEU A 271 70.72 -42.95 -79.33
N VAL A 272 69.71 -43.80 -79.22
CA VAL A 272 68.54 -43.59 -78.34
C VAL A 272 68.96 -43.53 -76.87
N ILE A 273 69.80 -44.46 -76.41
CA ILE A 273 70.32 -44.47 -75.04
C ILE A 273 71.04 -43.15 -74.73
N LYS A 274 71.91 -42.68 -75.64
CA LYS A 274 72.61 -41.41 -75.47
C LYS A 274 71.65 -40.21 -75.40
N GLY A 275 70.58 -40.23 -76.19
CA GLY A 275 69.51 -39.23 -76.13
C GLY A 275 68.78 -39.22 -74.78
N LEU A 276 68.42 -40.41 -74.27
CA LEU A 276 67.76 -40.57 -72.98
C LEU A 276 68.66 -40.19 -71.79
N GLU A 277 69.97 -40.45 -71.88
CA GLU A 277 70.93 -40.00 -70.86
C GLU A 277 71.03 -38.47 -70.78
N ALA A 278 71.02 -37.80 -71.93
CA ALA A 278 71.00 -36.34 -71.98
C ALA A 278 69.68 -35.77 -71.42
N GLU A 279 68.54 -36.37 -71.77
CA GLU A 279 67.23 -35.97 -71.24
C GLU A 279 67.12 -36.21 -69.73
N LYS A 280 67.67 -37.32 -69.22
CA LYS A 280 67.76 -37.59 -67.78
C LYS A 280 68.57 -36.53 -67.05
N ALA A 281 69.68 -36.08 -67.63
CA ALA A 281 70.50 -35.02 -67.04
C ALA A 281 69.76 -33.67 -67.03
N ASP A 282 69.07 -33.30 -68.11
CA ASP A 282 68.26 -32.08 -68.19
C ASP A 282 67.07 -32.09 -67.21
N ASN A 283 66.35 -33.22 -67.12
CA ASN A 283 65.25 -33.37 -66.18
C ASN A 283 65.73 -33.33 -64.73
N LYS A 284 66.90 -33.89 -64.42
CA LYS A 284 67.49 -33.78 -63.08
C LYS A 284 67.78 -32.32 -62.72
N LEU A 285 68.39 -31.57 -63.62
CA LEU A 285 68.64 -30.13 -63.42
C LEU A 285 67.33 -29.35 -63.19
N LYS A 286 66.27 -29.64 -63.95
CA LYS A 286 64.95 -29.01 -63.76
C LYS A 286 64.34 -29.33 -62.40
N ILE A 287 64.46 -30.58 -61.93
CA ILE A 287 63.99 -30.99 -60.61
C ILE A 287 64.75 -30.24 -59.52
N ASP A 288 66.08 -30.14 -59.63
CA ASP A 288 66.91 -29.43 -58.66
C ASP A 288 66.51 -27.94 -58.59
N ILE A 289 66.35 -27.26 -59.74
CA ILE A 289 65.89 -25.86 -59.80
C ILE A 289 64.49 -25.68 -59.19
N LEU A 290 63.56 -26.60 -59.44
CA LEU A 290 62.22 -26.55 -58.85
C LEU A 290 62.27 -26.81 -57.34
N GLY A 291 63.13 -27.71 -56.89
CA GLY A 291 63.40 -27.97 -55.48
C GLY A 291 63.86 -26.71 -54.75
N ASP A 292 64.86 -26.02 -55.29
CA ASP A 292 65.40 -24.78 -54.72
C ASP A 292 64.35 -23.65 -54.67
N LYS A 293 63.54 -23.51 -55.72
CA LYS A 293 62.44 -22.54 -55.76
C LYS A 293 61.37 -22.85 -54.72
N LEU A 294 60.97 -24.11 -54.57
CA LEU A 294 59.98 -24.54 -53.59
C LEU A 294 60.51 -24.35 -52.16
N TYR A 295 61.77 -24.68 -51.92
CA TYR A 295 62.43 -24.48 -50.63
C TYR A 295 62.48 -22.99 -50.26
N SER A 296 62.96 -22.14 -51.18
CA SER A 296 63.02 -20.68 -50.98
C SER A 296 61.63 -20.08 -50.69
N LYS A 297 60.59 -20.56 -51.39
CA LYS A 297 59.22 -20.12 -51.17
C LYS A 297 58.67 -20.61 -49.83
N SER A 298 58.98 -21.84 -49.42
CA SER A 298 58.61 -22.36 -48.09
C SER A 298 59.25 -21.53 -46.99
N GLU A 299 60.51 -21.14 -47.13
CA GLU A 299 61.21 -20.34 -46.14
C GLU A 299 60.65 -18.91 -46.05
N ALA A 300 60.32 -18.30 -47.20
CA ALA A 300 59.62 -17.02 -47.23
C ALA A 300 58.25 -17.09 -46.52
N TYR A 301 57.49 -18.18 -46.68
CA TYR A 301 56.23 -18.37 -45.95
C TYR A 301 56.43 -18.55 -44.45
N LYS A 302 57.48 -19.26 -44.01
CA LYS A 302 57.79 -19.37 -42.57
C LYS A 302 58.11 -18.00 -41.98
N GLN A 303 58.93 -17.20 -42.65
CA GLN A 303 59.26 -15.85 -42.21
C GLN A 303 58.04 -14.95 -42.13
N LEU A 304 57.16 -14.99 -43.15
CA LEU A 304 55.91 -14.23 -43.15
C LEU A 304 54.99 -14.68 -42.01
N PHE A 305 54.92 -15.99 -41.75
CA PHE A 305 54.11 -16.53 -40.65
C PHE A 305 54.65 -16.08 -39.27
N SER A 306 55.98 -16.09 -39.09
CA SER A 306 56.62 -15.55 -37.88
C SER A 306 56.30 -14.07 -37.69
N GLN A 307 56.44 -13.25 -38.74
CA GLN A 307 56.08 -11.82 -38.69
C GLN A 307 54.60 -11.60 -38.39
N PHE A 308 53.72 -12.45 -38.93
CA PHE A 308 52.29 -12.38 -38.66
C PHE A 308 51.96 -12.72 -37.20
N GLU A 309 52.59 -13.74 -36.63
CA GLU A 309 52.38 -14.09 -35.21
C GLU A 309 52.96 -13.02 -34.28
N GLU A 310 54.09 -12.40 -34.61
CA GLU A 310 54.63 -11.23 -33.88
C GLU A 310 53.65 -10.05 -33.92
N PHE A 311 53.20 -9.66 -35.12
CA PHE A 311 52.20 -8.59 -35.30
C PHE A 311 50.91 -8.87 -34.53
N LYS A 312 50.40 -10.10 -34.59
CA LYS A 312 49.21 -10.54 -33.87
C LYS A 312 49.41 -10.44 -32.35
N SER A 313 50.59 -10.83 -31.85
CA SER A 313 50.94 -10.70 -30.44
C SER A 313 50.95 -9.24 -29.98
N ASP A 314 51.54 -8.34 -30.77
CA ASP A 314 51.57 -6.91 -30.49
C ASP A 314 50.17 -6.27 -30.52
N VAL A 315 49.32 -6.65 -31.48
CA VAL A 315 47.93 -6.18 -31.55
C VAL A 315 47.13 -6.63 -30.32
N LEU A 316 47.29 -7.89 -29.90
CA LEU A 316 46.60 -8.41 -28.71
C LEU A 316 47.08 -7.73 -27.43
N LYS A 317 48.39 -7.48 -27.31
CA LYS A 317 48.99 -6.75 -26.19
C LYS A 317 48.48 -5.32 -26.11
N ASN A 318 48.55 -4.57 -27.23
CA ASN A 318 48.05 -3.19 -27.31
C ASN A 318 46.55 -3.10 -26.99
N ARG A 319 45.74 -4.05 -27.49
CA ARG A 319 44.32 -4.12 -27.17
C ARG A 319 44.10 -4.36 -25.66
N SER A 320 44.86 -5.26 -25.05
CA SER A 320 44.76 -5.54 -23.62
C SER A 320 45.16 -4.34 -22.76
N GLU A 321 46.23 -3.63 -23.13
CA GLU A 321 46.69 -2.42 -22.44
C GLU A 321 45.67 -1.27 -22.58
N SER A 322 45.16 -1.04 -23.78
CA SER A 322 44.11 -0.04 -24.04
C SER A 322 42.83 -0.36 -23.27
N GLN A 323 42.41 -1.63 -23.24
CA GLN A 323 41.26 -2.06 -22.46
C GLN A 323 41.49 -1.87 -20.97
N SER A 324 42.68 -2.21 -20.45
CA SER A 324 43.03 -1.98 -19.04
C SER A 324 42.99 -0.50 -18.66
N LEU A 325 43.51 0.38 -19.53
CA LEU A 325 43.47 1.82 -19.30
C LEU A 325 42.02 2.35 -19.28
N TYR A 326 41.20 1.94 -20.25
CA TYR A 326 39.78 2.31 -20.30
C TYR A 326 39.02 1.87 -19.04
N HIS A 327 39.26 0.65 -18.56
CA HIS A 327 38.62 0.17 -17.32
C HIS A 327 39.07 0.99 -16.11
N LYS A 328 40.35 1.36 -16.01
CA LYS A 328 40.85 2.22 -14.92
C LYS A 328 40.22 3.61 -14.95
N GLU A 329 40.14 4.24 -16.11
CA GLU A 329 39.51 5.56 -16.27
C GLU A 329 38.00 5.51 -15.98
N PHE A 330 37.32 4.45 -16.43
CA PHE A 330 35.92 4.21 -16.14
C PHE A 330 35.67 4.01 -14.64
N ASP A 331 36.46 3.15 -13.98
CA ASP A 331 36.35 2.90 -12.54
C ASP A 331 36.63 4.18 -11.74
N GLN A 332 37.58 5.01 -12.18
CA GLN A 332 37.83 6.31 -11.57
C GLN A 332 36.63 7.25 -11.71
N MET A 333 36.04 7.36 -12.91
CA MET A 333 34.84 8.17 -13.12
C MET A 333 33.67 7.68 -12.26
N VAL A 334 33.47 6.36 -12.15
CA VAL A 334 32.43 5.77 -11.30
C VAL A 334 32.66 6.17 -9.84
N LYS A 335 33.89 6.06 -9.34
CA LYS A 335 34.23 6.44 -7.97
C LYS A 335 34.00 7.94 -7.70
N GLU A 336 34.41 8.81 -8.60
CA GLU A 336 34.19 10.26 -8.48
C GLU A 336 32.69 10.61 -8.48
N LYS A 337 31.89 9.93 -9.32
CA LYS A 337 30.43 10.08 -9.34
C LYS A 337 29.80 9.60 -8.03
N ASP A 338 30.23 8.44 -7.51
CA ASP A 338 29.75 7.91 -6.24
C ASP A 338 30.08 8.85 -5.07
N ASP A 339 31.30 9.40 -5.03
CA ASP A 339 31.71 10.36 -4.00
C ASP A 339 30.88 11.66 -4.05
N VAL A 340 30.52 12.13 -5.25
CA VAL A 340 29.62 13.28 -5.44
C VAL A 340 28.20 12.94 -4.95
N ILE A 341 27.68 11.76 -5.29
CA ILE A 341 26.36 11.29 -4.83
C ILE A 341 26.33 11.18 -3.30
N GLN A 342 27.37 10.63 -2.67
CA GLN A 342 27.45 10.52 -1.22
C GLN A 342 27.51 11.89 -0.53
N ARG A 343 28.27 12.85 -1.09
CA ARG A 343 28.27 14.23 -0.58
C ARG A 343 26.90 14.89 -0.67
N MET A 344 26.20 14.75 -1.80
CA MET A 344 24.83 15.28 -1.95
C MET A 344 23.86 14.61 -0.96
N LYS A 345 23.94 13.29 -0.77
CA LYS A 345 23.11 12.58 0.23
C LYS A 345 23.36 13.09 1.65
N GLN A 346 24.62 13.31 2.02
CA GLN A 346 24.96 13.82 3.35
C GLN A 346 24.46 15.26 3.53
N GLN A 347 24.65 16.13 2.53
CA GLN A 347 24.13 17.49 2.57
C GLN A 347 22.60 17.52 2.72
N HIS A 348 21.86 16.74 1.93
CA HIS A 348 20.40 16.67 2.06
C HIS A 348 19.96 16.15 3.44
N LYS A 349 20.68 15.20 4.02
CA LYS A 349 20.41 14.70 5.38
C LYS A 349 20.58 15.82 6.41
N ASP A 350 21.65 16.62 6.29
CA ASP A 350 21.93 17.72 7.19
C ASP A 350 20.91 18.87 7.03
N ASP A 351 20.50 19.17 5.80
CA ASP A 351 19.44 20.14 5.51
C ASP A 351 18.08 19.71 6.10
N ILE A 352 17.71 18.43 5.94
CA ILE A 352 16.49 17.86 6.55
C ILE A 352 16.55 17.97 8.08
N ASN A 353 17.67 17.60 8.70
CA ASN A 353 17.83 17.68 10.15
C ASN A 353 17.71 19.13 10.65
N THR A 354 18.25 20.08 9.89
CA THR A 354 18.18 21.51 10.19
C THR A 354 16.74 22.02 10.08
N LEU A 355 16.02 21.65 9.01
CA LEU A 355 14.61 21.98 8.83
C LEU A 355 13.73 21.37 9.93
N GLN A 356 13.96 20.11 10.29
CA GLN A 356 13.23 19.44 11.37
C GLN A 356 13.47 20.12 12.73
N SER A 357 14.71 20.50 13.01
CA SER A 357 15.07 21.21 14.25
C SER A 357 14.42 22.59 14.31
N LYS A 358 14.43 23.32 13.19
CA LYS A 358 13.76 24.62 13.06
C LYS A 358 12.24 24.47 13.23
N HIS A 359 11.62 23.52 12.53
CA HIS A 359 10.18 23.28 12.64
C HIS A 359 9.77 22.90 14.07
N LYS A 360 10.57 22.06 14.75
CA LYS A 360 10.32 21.72 16.16
C LYS A 360 10.36 22.97 17.05
N LYS A 361 11.37 23.83 16.86
CA LYS A 361 11.48 25.09 17.58
C LYS A 361 10.31 26.03 17.29
N ASP A 362 9.97 26.24 16.03
CA ASP A 362 8.85 27.10 15.63
C ASP A 362 7.51 26.59 16.22
N PHE A 363 7.33 25.26 16.31
CA PHE A 363 6.18 24.65 16.98
C PHE A 363 6.18 24.88 18.49
N GLU A 364 7.34 24.75 19.15
CA GLU A 364 7.50 25.06 20.58
C GLU A 364 7.23 26.55 20.87
N ASP A 365 7.74 27.46 20.03
CA ASP A 365 7.51 28.89 20.14
C ASP A 365 6.03 29.25 19.93
N LEU A 366 5.35 28.63 18.97
CA LEU A 366 3.91 28.77 18.75
C LEU A 366 3.08 28.24 19.95
N GLN A 367 3.48 27.11 20.53
CA GLN A 367 2.85 26.58 21.75
C GLN A 367 3.01 27.54 22.92
N LEU A 368 4.22 28.09 23.13
CA LEU A 368 4.48 29.08 24.18
C LEU A 368 3.64 30.34 23.97
N LEU A 369 3.60 30.88 22.74
CA LEU A 369 2.80 32.06 22.42
C LEU A 369 1.30 31.81 22.64
N LYS A 370 0.79 30.69 22.15
CA LYS A 370 -0.61 30.28 22.35
C LYS A 370 -0.94 30.18 23.84
N ASN A 371 -0.09 29.51 24.63
CA ASN A 371 -0.33 29.35 26.06
C ASN A 371 -0.27 30.69 26.80
N GLY A 372 0.69 31.56 26.44
CA GLY A 372 0.77 32.91 26.99
C GLY A 372 -0.47 33.76 26.68
N GLN A 373 -0.99 33.70 25.45
CA GLN A 373 -2.24 34.38 25.09
C GLN A 373 -3.45 33.83 25.84
N ILE A 374 -3.53 32.52 26.05
CA ILE A 374 -4.58 31.91 26.87
C ILE A 374 -4.48 32.41 28.31
N GLU A 375 -3.28 32.42 28.90
CA GLU A 375 -3.07 32.93 30.27
C GLU A 375 -3.42 34.42 30.40
N GLU A 376 -3.13 35.23 29.40
CA GLU A 376 -3.46 36.66 29.39
C GLU A 376 -4.99 36.87 29.32
N ILE A 377 -5.69 36.11 28.47
CA ILE A 377 -7.16 36.13 28.40
C ILE A 377 -7.77 35.63 29.71
N GLU A 378 -7.23 34.56 30.29
CA GLU A 378 -7.67 34.04 31.59
C GLU A 378 -7.50 35.09 32.70
N LYS A 379 -6.33 35.73 32.81
CA LYS A 379 -6.10 36.82 33.78
C LYS A 379 -7.06 37.97 33.58
N LYS A 380 -7.32 38.37 32.33
CA LYS A 380 -8.28 39.43 32.02
C LYS A 380 -9.69 39.06 32.47
N TYR A 381 -10.15 37.85 32.18
CA TYR A 381 -11.47 37.39 32.61
C TYR A 381 -11.59 37.22 34.11
N ILE A 382 -10.54 36.76 34.80
CA ILE A 382 -10.50 36.72 36.27
C ILE A 382 -10.61 38.14 36.84
N GLY A 383 -9.82 39.10 36.33
CA GLY A 383 -9.90 40.49 36.77
C GLY A 383 -11.27 41.13 36.51
N GLU A 384 -11.87 40.89 35.34
CA GLU A 384 -13.22 41.38 35.04
C GLU A 384 -14.28 40.77 35.98
N ILE A 385 -14.12 39.50 36.38
CA ILE A 385 -14.99 38.86 37.38
C ILE A 385 -14.78 39.50 38.76
N ASP A 386 -13.54 39.69 39.20
CA ASP A 386 -13.22 40.27 40.51
C ASP A 386 -13.73 41.71 40.64
N ASP A 387 -13.59 42.54 39.60
CA ASP A 387 -14.12 43.91 39.54
C ASP A 387 -15.65 43.92 39.63
N LEU A 388 -16.29 43.00 38.91
CA LEU A 388 -17.74 42.83 38.89
C LEU A 388 -18.26 42.40 40.27
N GLU A 389 -17.59 41.45 40.93
CA GLU A 389 -17.90 41.01 42.28
C GLU A 389 -17.68 42.12 43.32
N SER A 390 -16.57 42.86 43.21
CA SER A 390 -16.24 43.99 44.09
C SER A 390 -17.26 45.13 43.98
N LYS A 391 -17.64 45.50 42.76
CA LYS A 391 -18.69 46.50 42.52
C LYS A 391 -20.01 46.06 43.12
N LYS A 392 -20.37 44.78 42.97
CA LYS A 392 -21.61 44.25 43.53
C LYS A 392 -21.60 44.26 45.06
N LEU A 393 -20.47 43.93 45.68
CA LEU A 393 -20.29 44.02 47.13
C LEU A 393 -20.42 45.46 47.64
N ALA A 394 -19.85 46.44 46.93
CA ALA A 394 -19.98 47.85 47.28
C ALA A 394 -21.45 48.34 47.17
N GLU A 395 -22.15 48.00 46.08
CA GLU A 395 -23.58 48.29 45.92
C GLU A 395 -24.41 47.69 47.08
N PHE A 396 -24.10 46.46 47.49
CA PHE A 396 -24.78 45.84 48.63
C PHE A 396 -24.43 46.51 49.96
N ALA A 397 -23.19 46.96 50.17
CA ALA A 397 -22.80 47.68 51.37
C ALA A 397 -23.50 49.05 51.48
N GLU A 398 -23.61 49.81 50.39
CA GLU A 398 -24.36 51.07 50.37
C GLU A 398 -25.86 50.85 50.60
N LEU A 399 -26.43 49.81 49.99
CA LEU A 399 -27.82 49.43 50.20
C LEU A 399 -28.07 49.08 51.67
N LEU A 400 -27.17 48.31 52.30
CA LEU A 400 -27.24 47.97 53.72
C LEU A 400 -27.18 49.22 54.61
N LYS A 401 -26.23 50.12 54.37
CA LYS A 401 -26.13 51.39 55.11
C LYS A 401 -27.40 52.23 55.00
N THR A 402 -28.01 52.27 53.82
CA THR A 402 -29.28 52.97 53.59
C THR A 402 -30.41 52.32 54.41
N HIS A 403 -30.49 50.99 54.43
CA HIS A 403 -31.46 50.27 55.25
C HIS A 403 -31.23 50.51 56.75
N GLU A 404 -29.98 50.53 57.22
CA GLU A 404 -29.65 50.83 58.61
C GLU A 404 -30.08 52.25 59.01
N ASN A 405 -29.84 53.26 58.16
CA ASN A 405 -30.29 54.63 58.40
C ASN A 405 -31.82 54.74 58.46
N LEU A 406 -32.53 54.09 57.54
CA LEU A 406 -33.99 54.06 57.55
C LEU A 406 -34.54 53.36 58.81
N LEU A 407 -33.87 52.30 59.28
CA LEU A 407 -34.23 51.63 60.54
C LEU A 407 -34.03 52.54 61.76
N LEU A 408 -32.95 53.34 61.78
CA LEU A 408 -32.72 54.34 62.83
C LEU A 408 -33.81 55.42 62.81
N GLU A 409 -34.13 55.96 61.63
CA GLU A 409 -35.18 56.98 61.45
C GLU A 409 -36.55 56.46 61.89
N ILE A 410 -36.91 55.22 61.53
CA ILE A 410 -38.13 54.56 62.02
C ILE A 410 -38.15 54.45 63.55
N ASN A 411 -37.00 54.17 64.18
CA ASN A 411 -36.92 54.08 65.64
C ASN A 411 -37.06 55.45 66.31
N GLU A 412 -36.48 56.51 65.75
CA GLU A 412 -36.67 57.88 66.22
C GLU A 412 -38.14 58.30 66.15
N TYR A 413 -38.83 58.04 65.02
CA TYR A 413 -40.25 58.31 64.89
C TYR A 413 -41.11 57.53 65.89
N LYS A 414 -40.76 56.26 66.18
CA LYS A 414 -41.44 55.48 67.22
C LYS A 414 -41.26 56.07 68.62
N LEU A 415 -40.07 56.59 68.94
CA LEU A 415 -39.81 57.26 70.22
C LEU A 415 -40.58 58.58 70.34
N LEU A 416 -40.58 59.39 69.28
CA LEU A 416 -41.35 60.64 69.23
C LEU A 416 -42.85 60.38 69.40
N GLN A 417 -43.38 59.38 68.69
CA GLN A 417 -44.78 58.95 68.82
C GLN A 417 -45.12 58.54 70.26
N ARG A 418 -44.24 57.79 70.94
CA ARG A 418 -44.43 57.43 72.36
C ARG A 418 -44.43 58.64 73.28
N SER A 419 -43.56 59.64 73.04
CA SER A 419 -43.54 60.87 73.83
C SER A 419 -44.84 61.66 73.70
N VAL A 420 -45.30 61.87 72.46
CA VAL A 420 -46.56 62.57 72.18
C VAL A 420 -47.74 61.84 72.82
N GLN A 421 -47.77 60.50 72.73
CA GLN A 421 -48.80 59.71 73.38
C GLN A 421 -48.81 59.92 74.89
N LEU A 422 -47.64 59.94 75.52
CA LEU A 422 -47.51 60.09 76.97
C LEU A 422 -47.90 61.50 77.44
N ASP A 423 -47.61 62.54 76.66
CA ASP A 423 -48.06 63.91 76.94
C ASP A 423 -49.57 64.07 76.74
N ASN A 424 -50.14 63.41 75.74
CA ASN A 424 -51.59 63.37 75.55
C ASN A 424 -52.30 62.65 76.71
N ASP A 425 -51.75 61.51 77.18
CA ASP A 425 -52.28 60.78 78.33
C ASP A 425 -52.24 61.62 79.62
N LYS A 426 -51.17 62.41 79.82
CA LYS A 426 -51.09 63.39 80.92
C LYS A 426 -52.12 64.50 80.78
N ALA A 427 -52.27 65.10 79.60
CA ALA A 427 -53.25 66.16 79.37
C ALA A 427 -54.68 65.67 79.62
N ASN A 428 -55.01 64.47 79.14
CA ASN A 428 -56.30 63.82 79.40
C ASN A 428 -56.51 63.55 80.90
N SER A 429 -55.47 63.16 81.63
CA SER A 429 -55.53 62.99 83.09
C SER A 429 -55.80 64.31 83.81
N ILE A 430 -55.14 65.40 83.41
CA ILE A 430 -55.34 66.75 83.97
C ILE A 430 -56.77 67.24 83.71
N LEU A 431 -57.26 67.10 82.47
CA LEU A 431 -58.64 67.46 82.10
C LEU A 431 -59.66 66.66 82.93
N SER A 432 -59.42 65.36 83.13
CA SER A 432 -60.27 64.52 83.98
C SER A 432 -60.29 64.99 85.44
N CYS A 433 -59.15 65.38 86.00
CA CYS A 433 -59.07 65.96 87.34
C CYS A 433 -59.82 67.29 87.42
N TYR A 434 -59.62 68.18 86.45
CA TYR A 434 -60.30 69.48 86.39
C TYR A 434 -61.82 69.32 86.34
N GLN A 435 -62.31 68.41 85.50
CA GLN A 435 -63.74 68.09 85.39
C GLN A 435 -64.33 67.61 86.73
N LYS A 436 -63.61 66.74 87.46
CA LYS A 436 -64.07 66.25 88.77
C LYS A 436 -64.13 67.34 89.85
N LEU A 437 -63.24 68.33 89.78
CA LEU A 437 -63.15 69.41 90.79
C LEU A 437 -64.14 70.55 90.54
N THR A 438 -64.38 70.88 89.28
CA THR A 438 -65.18 72.05 88.89
C THR A 438 -66.56 71.71 88.37
N PHE A 439 -66.80 70.44 88.04
CA PHE A 439 -67.98 69.97 87.29
C PHE A 439 -68.09 70.59 85.89
N ILE A 440 -66.98 71.14 85.40
CA ILE A 440 -66.84 71.71 84.07
C ILE A 440 -66.16 70.70 83.17
N THR A 441 -66.85 70.28 82.12
CA THR A 441 -66.27 69.48 81.03
C THR A 441 -65.83 70.41 79.92
N ILE A 442 -64.60 70.24 79.45
CA ILE A 442 -64.04 71.03 78.35
C ILE A 442 -63.82 70.08 77.17
N ASN A 443 -64.57 70.27 76.09
CA ASN A 443 -64.37 69.51 74.85
C ASN A 443 -63.71 70.41 73.80
N ALA A 444 -62.63 69.95 73.19
CA ALA A 444 -62.07 70.65 72.04
C ALA A 444 -62.99 70.46 70.82
N ILE A 445 -63.43 71.54 70.19
CA ILE A 445 -64.25 71.49 68.98
C ILE A 445 -63.34 71.62 67.74
N LYS A 446 -62.57 72.71 67.67
CA LYS A 446 -61.63 73.08 66.60
C LYS A 446 -60.53 73.96 67.18
N ASP A 447 -59.46 74.19 66.43
CA ASP A 447 -58.34 75.04 66.84
C ASP A 447 -58.83 76.37 67.44
N ASN A 448 -58.51 76.59 68.72
CA ASN A 448 -58.88 77.74 69.57
C ASN A 448 -60.36 77.86 69.97
N LYS A 449 -61.18 76.84 69.73
CA LYS A 449 -62.59 76.76 70.13
C LYS A 449 -62.88 75.56 71.00
N TYR A 450 -63.43 75.84 72.17
CA TYR A 450 -63.74 74.84 73.19
C TYR A 450 -65.20 74.93 73.60
N GLU A 451 -65.83 73.77 73.72
CA GLU A 451 -67.12 73.67 74.39
C GLU A 451 -66.89 73.54 75.89
N ILE A 452 -67.59 74.36 76.67
CA ILE A 452 -67.58 74.29 78.12
C ILE A 452 -68.96 73.89 78.58
N VAL A 453 -69.03 72.78 79.30
CA VAL A 453 -70.25 72.21 79.86
C VAL A 453 -70.12 72.16 81.37
N CYS A 454 -70.77 73.09 82.06
CA CYS A 454 -70.84 73.14 83.53
C CYS A 454 -72.17 72.55 84.00
N VAL A 455 -72.14 71.49 84.80
CA VAL A 455 -73.35 70.79 85.29
C VAL A 455 -73.35 70.76 86.81
N ASN A 456 -74.50 71.04 87.43
CA ASN A 456 -74.60 70.93 88.88
C ASN A 456 -74.55 69.46 89.30
N PRO A 457 -73.63 69.05 90.19
CA PRO A 457 -73.47 67.65 90.60
C PRO A 457 -74.67 67.12 91.41
N LYS A 458 -75.45 68.01 92.04
CA LYS A 458 -76.63 67.66 92.84
C LYS A 458 -77.93 67.73 92.04
N ASN A 459 -77.98 68.53 90.98
CA ASN A 459 -79.13 68.67 90.09
C ASN A 459 -78.66 68.72 88.64
N THR A 460 -78.64 67.57 87.96
CA THR A 460 -78.19 67.49 86.56
C THR A 460 -79.06 68.29 85.59
N GLN A 461 -80.22 68.79 86.02
CA GLN A 461 -81.06 69.67 85.21
C GLN A 461 -80.61 71.15 85.25
N CYS A 462 -79.76 71.57 86.19
CA CYS A 462 -79.07 72.87 86.09
C CYS A 462 -77.73 72.69 85.38
N ARG A 463 -77.66 73.19 84.15
CA ARG A 463 -76.46 73.14 83.32
C ARG A 463 -76.30 74.41 82.51
N VAL A 464 -75.06 74.81 82.33
CA VAL A 464 -74.67 75.86 81.40
C VAL A 464 -73.71 75.27 80.38
N VAL A 465 -74.08 75.39 79.11
CA VAL A 465 -73.22 75.05 77.98
C VAL A 465 -72.87 76.35 77.28
N GLY A 466 -71.58 76.58 77.04
CA GLY A 466 -71.10 77.72 76.28
C GLY A 466 -69.91 77.37 75.40
N GLU A 467 -69.70 78.17 74.36
CA GLU A 467 -68.50 78.15 73.56
C GLU A 467 -67.49 79.15 74.15
N ILE A 468 -66.27 78.69 74.39
CA ILE A 468 -65.11 79.54 74.63
C ILE A 468 -64.26 79.60 73.37
N THR A 469 -64.01 80.82 72.89
CA THR A 469 -63.05 81.08 71.82
C THR A 469 -61.89 81.91 72.38
N PHE A 470 -60.66 81.47 72.11
CA PHE A 470 -59.45 82.24 72.40
C PHE A 470 -59.14 83.15 71.21
N GLU A 471 -59.25 84.47 71.38
CA GLU A 471 -58.96 85.45 70.34
C GLU A 471 -57.51 85.94 70.38
N LYS A 472 -57.07 86.55 69.28
CA LYS A 472 -55.74 87.17 69.18
C LYS A 472 -55.78 88.45 70.03
N ASN A 473 -55.12 88.42 71.18
CA ASN A 473 -54.89 89.50 72.19
C ASN A 473 -55.20 89.07 73.63
N ASP A 474 -55.20 87.77 73.92
CA ASP A 474 -55.44 87.23 75.26
C ASP A 474 -56.88 87.49 75.79
N THR A 475 -57.76 87.86 74.86
CA THR A 475 -59.20 88.00 75.06
C THR A 475 -59.86 86.64 74.88
N ILE A 476 -60.62 86.25 75.88
CA ILE A 476 -61.42 85.03 75.91
C ILE A 476 -62.87 85.45 75.79
N VAL A 477 -63.55 84.91 74.79
CA VAL A 477 -64.96 85.17 74.55
C VAL A 477 -65.75 83.95 74.97
N PHE A 478 -66.59 84.09 75.99
CA PHE A 478 -67.61 83.10 76.34
C PHE A 478 -68.93 83.48 75.69
N LYS A 479 -69.43 82.59 74.85
CA LYS A 479 -70.76 82.71 74.25
C LYS A 479 -71.66 81.61 74.80
N PRO A 480 -72.72 81.94 75.56
CA PRO A 480 -73.64 80.93 76.05
C PRO A 480 -74.36 80.26 74.86
N ILE A 481 -74.46 78.94 74.92
CA ILE A 481 -75.19 78.11 73.96
C ILE A 481 -76.54 77.70 74.56
N SER A 482 -76.54 77.22 75.80
CA SER A 482 -77.75 76.84 76.53
C SER A 482 -77.57 77.01 78.03
N VAL A 483 -78.55 77.65 78.68
CA VAL A 483 -78.65 77.77 80.13
C VAL A 483 -79.97 77.13 80.55
N GLU A 484 -79.90 76.10 81.39
CA GLU A 484 -81.08 75.35 81.84
C GLU A 484 -81.17 75.39 83.36
N ASN A 485 -82.34 75.73 83.91
CA ASN A 485 -82.68 75.69 85.35
C ASN A 485 -81.67 76.32 86.32
N CYS A 486 -80.95 77.36 85.88
CA CYS A 486 -80.03 78.12 86.72
C CYS A 486 -80.62 79.52 87.03
N ASN A 487 -80.31 80.09 88.19
CA ASN A 487 -80.86 81.39 88.61
C ASN A 487 -80.39 82.47 87.63
N SER A 488 -81.32 83.07 86.89
CA SER A 488 -81.03 84.05 85.83
C SER A 488 -80.18 85.19 86.38
N THR A 489 -78.92 85.23 85.93
CA THR A 489 -77.97 86.32 86.18
C THR A 489 -77.48 86.80 84.82
N GLU A 490 -77.43 88.13 84.64
CA GLU A 490 -77.21 88.79 83.34
C GLU A 490 -75.92 88.32 82.62
N PHE A 491 -74.93 87.79 83.36
CA PHE A 491 -73.63 87.37 82.81
C PHE A 491 -73.60 85.95 82.20
N ILE A 492 -74.55 85.05 82.51
CA ILE A 492 -74.57 83.70 81.88
C ILE A 492 -75.49 83.63 80.65
N GLU A 493 -76.29 84.67 80.42
CA GLU A 493 -77.22 84.76 79.28
C GLU A 493 -76.68 85.67 78.16
N SER A 494 -75.59 86.41 78.42
CA SER A 494 -74.94 87.31 77.46
C SER A 494 -73.54 86.82 77.08
N THR A 495 -73.02 87.31 75.96
CA THR A 495 -71.62 87.05 75.58
C THR A 495 -70.72 87.87 76.49
N VAL A 496 -69.77 87.20 77.15
CA VAL A 496 -68.83 87.84 78.07
C VAL A 496 -67.43 87.76 77.48
N GLU A 497 -66.78 88.90 77.40
CA GLU A 497 -65.37 89.01 77.04
C GLU A 497 -64.56 89.23 78.32
N PHE A 498 -63.53 88.42 78.53
CA PHE A 498 -62.66 88.53 79.69
C PHE A 498 -61.22 88.16 79.31
N SER A 499 -60.25 88.67 80.04
CA SER A 499 -58.84 88.33 79.83
C SER A 499 -58.48 86.95 80.39
N SER A 500 -57.35 86.39 80.00
CA SER A 500 -56.82 85.14 80.59
C SER A 500 -56.68 85.20 82.11
N GLN A 501 -56.37 86.37 82.66
CA GLN A 501 -56.24 86.60 84.10
C GLN A 501 -57.59 86.49 84.82
N GLU A 502 -58.67 86.88 84.16
CA GLU A 502 -60.04 86.85 84.68
C GLU A 502 -60.73 85.51 84.43
N ALA A 503 -60.14 84.62 83.62
CA ALA A 503 -60.73 83.33 83.28
C ALA A 503 -61.06 82.46 84.50
N SER A 504 -60.18 82.46 85.50
CA SER A 504 -60.42 81.72 86.75
C SER A 504 -61.60 82.28 87.53
N VAL A 505 -61.74 83.61 87.59
CA VAL A 505 -62.85 84.31 88.23
C VAL A 505 -64.15 84.01 87.49
N PHE A 506 -64.12 84.06 86.16
CA PHE A 506 -65.26 83.72 85.31
C PHE A 506 -65.73 82.28 85.54
N LEU A 507 -64.83 81.30 85.50
CA LEU A 507 -65.17 79.88 85.68
C LEU A 507 -65.65 79.58 87.10
N MET A 508 -65.08 80.25 88.12
CA MET A 508 -65.58 80.18 89.49
C MET A 508 -66.99 80.74 89.60
N LYS A 509 -67.27 81.89 88.97
CA LYS A 509 -68.61 82.50 88.99
C LYS A 509 -69.62 81.63 88.24
N LEU A 510 -69.22 81.04 87.12
CA LEU A 510 -70.01 80.07 86.37
C LEU A 510 -70.37 78.86 87.24
N THR A 511 -69.39 78.30 87.94
CA THR A 511 -69.59 77.18 88.86
C THR A 511 -70.50 77.58 90.02
N GLU A 512 -70.27 78.75 90.61
CA GLU A 512 -71.09 79.30 91.71
C GLU A 512 -72.55 79.44 91.28
N VAL A 513 -72.84 80.00 90.10
CA VAL A 513 -74.21 80.13 89.61
C VAL A 513 -74.87 78.78 89.39
N VAL A 514 -74.13 77.82 88.83
CA VAL A 514 -74.66 76.47 88.59
C VAL A 514 -74.89 75.71 89.91
N VAL A 515 -74.04 75.89 90.93
CA VAL A 515 -74.13 75.19 92.22
C VAL A 515 -75.08 75.87 93.23
N SER A 516 -75.22 77.20 93.18
CA SER A 516 -76.04 77.99 94.12
C SER A 516 -77.54 77.94 93.85
N THR A 517 -77.97 77.39 92.73
CA THR A 517 -79.35 76.97 92.48
C THR A 517 -79.68 75.75 93.34
N VAL A 518 -79.96 76.02 94.62
CA VAL A 518 -80.58 75.07 95.55
C VAL A 518 -81.96 75.60 95.85
N ASN A 519 -82.92 75.19 95.02
CA ASN A 519 -84.31 74.95 95.40
C ASN A 519 -84.93 73.97 94.41
#